data_AF-A0A915MD32-F1
#
_entry.id   AF-A0A915MD32-F1
#
_cell.length_a   1.000
_cell.length_b   1.000
_cell.length_c   1.000
_cell.angle_alpha   90.00
_cell.angle_beta   90.00
_cell.angle_gamma   90.00
#
_symmetry.space_group_name_H-M   'P 1'
#
loop_
_entity.id
_entity.type
_entity.pdbx_description
1 polymer ?
#
loop_
_entity_poly.entity_id
_entity_poly.type
_entity_poly.pdbx_seq_one_letter_code
_entity_poly.pdbx_strand_id
1 'polypeptide(L)' 'QMETFVCKLIVEGVIPDAKIHRPSQIIYLSPKLSTVEILDQWGSNIHKLTSTINKVAHLIVKEEMVHGMEITQKA' A
#
# COMPACT_ATOMS: atom_id res chain seq x y z
N GLN A 1 -19.31 9.63 26.01
CA GLN A 1 -19.95 8.47 25.38
C GLN A 1 -19.02 7.88 24.32
N MET A 2 -18.79 8.57 23.19
CA MET A 2 -17.90 8.11 22.10
C MET A 2 -16.44 7.91 22.56
N GLU A 3 -15.87 8.87 23.26
CA GLU A 3 -14.46 8.78 23.70
C GLU A 3 -14.24 7.61 24.66
N THR A 4 -15.18 7.37 25.58
CA THR A 4 -15.14 6.23 26.51
C THR A 4 -15.17 4.90 25.76
N PHE A 5 -15.93 4.82 24.67
CA PHE A 5 -15.96 3.64 23.80
C PHE A 5 -14.61 3.43 23.10
N VAL A 6 -14.03 4.49 22.51
CA VAL A 6 -12.71 4.40 21.87
C VAL A 6 -11.62 4.03 22.87
N CYS A 7 -11.63 4.60 24.09
CA CYS A 7 -10.71 4.20 25.16
C CYS A 7 -10.83 2.72 25.51
N LYS A 8 -12.05 2.18 25.61
CA LYS A 8 -12.25 0.74 25.84
C LYS A 8 -11.65 -0.08 24.71
N LEU A 9 -11.89 0.28 23.45
CA LEU A 9 -11.33 -0.43 22.31
C LEU A 9 -9.79 -0.41 22.25
N ILE A 10 -9.17 0.69 22.70
CA ILE A 10 -7.70 0.79 22.81
C ILE A 10 -7.20 -0.16 23.91
N VAL A 11 -7.82 -0.13 25.10
CA VAL A 11 -7.42 -0.94 26.25
C VAL A 11 -7.68 -2.44 26.05
N GLU A 12 -8.77 -2.79 25.36
CA GLU A 12 -9.12 -4.16 24.98
C GLU A 12 -8.23 -4.69 23.83
N GLY A 13 -7.39 -3.84 23.23
CA GLY A 13 -6.44 -4.23 22.19
C GLY A 13 -7.06 -4.40 20.79
N VAL A 14 -8.28 -3.91 20.56
CA VAL A 14 -8.93 -3.91 19.23
C VAL A 14 -8.27 -2.91 18.30
N ILE A 15 -7.86 -1.75 18.84
CA ILE A 15 -7.09 -0.70 18.14
C ILE A 15 -5.87 -0.30 18.98
N PRO A 16 -4.86 -1.18 19.09
CA PRO A 16 -3.78 -1.05 20.08
C PRO A 16 -2.90 0.19 19.85
N ASP A 17 -2.76 0.61 18.60
CA ASP A 17 -1.88 1.71 18.21
C ASP A 17 -2.58 3.08 18.16
N ALA A 18 -3.88 3.11 18.45
CA ALA A 18 -4.65 4.34 18.36
C ALA A 18 -4.32 5.30 19.52
N LYS A 19 -4.21 6.59 19.21
CA LYS A 19 -3.88 7.66 20.17
C LYS A 19 -4.91 8.77 20.13
N ILE A 20 -5.44 9.13 21.30
CA ILE A 20 -6.44 10.20 21.45
C ILE A 20 -5.74 11.51 21.83
N HIS A 21 -5.92 12.54 21.01
CA HIS A 21 -5.47 13.90 21.28
C HIS A 21 -6.66 14.77 21.72
N ARG A 22 -6.92 14.81 23.04
CA ARG A 22 -8.10 15.48 23.63
C ARG A 22 -8.20 16.98 23.35
N PRO A 23 -7.14 17.80 23.47
CA PRO A 23 -7.25 19.25 23.26
C PRO A 23 -7.67 19.63 21.82
N SER A 24 -7.21 18.86 20.84
CA SER A 24 -7.55 19.08 19.42
C SER A 24 -8.72 18.21 18.94
N GLN A 25 -9.27 17.34 19.79
CA GLN A 25 -10.35 16.42 19.46
C GLN A 25 -10.05 15.49 18.26
N ILE A 26 -8.78 15.09 18.10
CA ILE A 26 -8.31 14.21 17.02
C ILE A 26 -8.01 12.83 17.59
N ILE A 27 -8.37 11.78 16.85
CA ILE A 27 -8.01 10.40 17.15
C ILE A 27 -7.14 9.88 16.02
N TYR A 28 -5.89 9.53 16.33
CA TYR A 28 -4.99 8.86 15.42
C TYR A 28 -5.26 7.37 15.51
N LEU A 29 -5.69 6.73 14.42
CA LEU A 29 -5.98 5.29 14.39
C LEU A 29 -4.77 4.45 13.98
N SER A 30 -3.77 5.08 13.38
CA SER A 30 -2.54 4.45 12.95
C SER A 30 -1.40 4.84 13.88
N PRO A 31 -0.44 3.93 14.11
CA PRO A 31 0.77 4.27 14.84
C PRO A 31 1.52 5.37 14.08
N LYS A 32 2.19 6.23 14.85
CA LYS A 32 3.15 7.16 14.28
C LYS A 32 4.38 6.36 13.87
N LEU A 33 4.53 6.13 12.57
CA LEU A 33 5.72 5.49 12.00
C LEU A 33 6.95 6.36 12.27
N SER A 34 8.06 5.71 12.60
CA SER A 34 9.36 6.37 12.64
C SER A 34 9.80 6.78 11.23
N THR A 35 10.69 7.77 11.13
CA THR A 35 11.25 8.21 9.85
C THR A 35 11.91 7.06 9.09
N VAL A 36 12.54 6.12 9.81
CA VAL A 36 13.17 4.94 9.22
C VAL A 36 12.13 4.00 8.61
N GLU A 37 11.05 3.70 9.33
CA GLU A 37 9.96 2.85 8.80
C GLU A 37 9.28 3.47 7.59
N ILE A 38 9.12 4.79 7.57
CA ILE A 38 8.57 5.50 6.40
C ILE A 38 9.48 5.33 5.19
N LEU A 39 10.79 5.46 5.38
CA LEU A 39 11.77 5.30 4.31
C LEU A 39 11.86 3.85 3.82
N ASP A 40 11.77 2.88 4.72
CA ASP A 40 11.76 1.46 4.37
C ASP A 40 10.51 1.10 3.57
N GLN A 41 9.33 1.57 4.01
CA GLN A 41 8.08 1.41 3.28
C GLN A 41 8.17 2.06 1.89
N TRP A 42 8.77 3.24 1.79
CA TRP A 42 8.99 3.92 0.53
C TRP A 42 9.91 3.10 -0.41
N GLY A 43 11.05 2.61 0.10
CA GLY A 43 11.96 1.76 -0.67
C GLY A 43 11.27 0.49 -1.17
N SER A 44 10.50 -0.17 -0.31
CA SER A 44 9.68 -1.34 -0.66
C SER A 44 8.69 -1.03 -1.78
N ASN A 45 8.05 0.15 -1.74
CA ASN A 45 7.11 0.58 -2.77
C ASN A 45 7.81 0.82 -4.12
N ILE A 46 8.99 1.41 -4.14
CA ILE A 46 9.79 1.59 -5.36
C ILE A 46 10.18 0.24 -5.96
N HIS A 47 10.64 -0.72 -5.15
CA HIS A 47 10.96 -2.06 -5.64
C HIS A 47 9.76 -2.77 -6.27
N LYS A 48 8.58 -2.68 -5.64
CA LYS A 48 7.33 -3.22 -6.19
C LYS A 48 6.96 -2.55 -7.52
N LEU A 49 7.10 -1.23 -7.60
CA LEU A 49 6.84 -0.46 -8.82
C LEU A 49 7.76 -0.91 -9.96
N THR A 50 9.08 -0.94 -9.73
CA THR A 50 10.05 -1.37 -10.75
C THR A 50 9.81 -2.80 -11.21
N SER A 51 9.49 -3.71 -10.28
CA SER A 51 9.15 -5.10 -10.63
C SER A 51 7.90 -5.15 -11.51
N THR A 52 6.88 -4.36 -11.20
CA THR A 52 5.64 -4.29 -11.98
C THR A 52 5.90 -3.72 -13.38
N ILE A 53 6.67 -2.64 -13.49
CA ILE A 53 7.06 -2.05 -14.77
C ILE A 53 7.80 -3.07 -15.64
N ASN A 54 8.77 -3.80 -15.08
CA ASN A 54 9.50 -4.83 -15.83
C ASN A 54 8.57 -5.94 -16.33
N LYS A 55 7.63 -6.40 -15.49
CA LYS A 55 6.64 -7.40 -15.92
C LYS A 55 5.77 -6.88 -17.06
N VAL A 56 5.27 -5.64 -16.95
CA VAL A 56 4.47 -5.02 -18.01
C VAL A 56 5.26 -4.89 -19.31
N ALA A 57 6.53 -4.46 -19.25
CA ALA A 57 7.40 -4.37 -20.43
C ALA A 57 7.56 -5.74 -21.12
N HIS A 58 7.81 -6.81 -20.36
CA HIS A 58 7.88 -8.16 -20.93
C HIS A 58 6.55 -8.63 -21.54
N LEU A 59 5.41 -8.26 -20.92
CA LEU A 59 4.09 -8.60 -21.45
C LEU A 59 3.79 -7.87 -22.76
N ILE A 60 4.16 -6.59 -22.87
CA ILE A 60 4.01 -5.82 -24.11
C ILE A 60 4.79 -6.48 -25.25
N VAL A 61 6.08 -6.80 -25.03
CA VAL A 61 6.90 -7.47 -26.06
C VAL A 61 6.29 -8.80 -26.46
N LYS A 62 5.80 -9.58 -25.50
CA LYS A 62 5.13 -10.86 -25.80
C LYS A 62 3.87 -10.63 -26.65
N GLU A 63 3.08 -9.62 -26.34
CA GLU A 63 1.85 -9.28 -27.06
C GLU A 63 2.14 -8.83 -28.49
N GLU A 64 3.17 -8.01 -28.71
CA GLU A 64 3.64 -7.62 -30.05
C GLU A 64 4.04 -8.84 -30.90
N MET A 65 4.75 -9.80 -30.30
CA MET A 65 5.16 -11.03 -30.99
C MET A 65 3.96 -11.90 -31.40
N VAL A 66 2.98 -12.08 -30.51
CA VAL A 66 1.79 -12.87 -30.81
C VAL A 66 0.96 -12.22 -31.91
N HIS A 67 0.70 -10.92 -31.81
CA HIS A 67 -0.04 -10.20 -32.85
C HIS A 67 0.69 -10.24 -34.21
N GLY A 68 2.01 -10.10 -34.21
CA GLY A 68 2.82 -10.23 -35.43
C GLY A 68 2.73 -11.63 -36.06
N MET A 69 2.73 -12.69 -35.25
CA MET A 69 2.55 -14.07 -35.71
C MET A 69 1.14 -14.31 -36.29
N GLU A 70 0.09 -13.76 -35.67
CA GLU A 70 -1.28 -13.89 -36.17
C GLU A 70 -1.49 -13.20 -37.53
N ILE A 71 -0.83 -12.05 -37.75
CA ILE A 71 -0.86 -11.37 -39.06
C ILE A 71 -0.14 -12.23 -40.11
N THR A 72 0.99 -12.85 -39.75
CA THR A 72 1.77 -13.70 -40.66
C THR A 72 1.06 -15.02 -41.00
N GLN A 73 0.24 -15.56 -40.10
CA GLN A 73 -0.58 -16.75 -40.37
C GLN A 73 -1.80 -16.49 -41.25
N LYS A 74 -2.29 -15.24 -41.28
CA LYS A 74 -3.44 -14.84 -42.10
C LYS A 74 -3.04 -14.36 -43.51
N ALA A 75 -1.76 -14.05 -43.72
CA ALA A 75 -1.18 -13.70 -45.02
C ALA A 75 -0.75 -14.95 -45.79
#